data_AF-A0A524AAT6-F1
#
_entry.id   AF-A0A524AAT6-F1
#
_cell.length_a   1.000
_cell.length_b   1.000
_cell.length_c   1.000
_cell.angle_alpha   90.00
_cell.angle_beta   90.00
_cell.angle_gamma   90.00
#
_symmetry.space_group_name_H-M   'P 1'
#
loop_
_entity.id
_entity.type
_entity.pdbx_description
1 polymer ?
#
loop_
_entity_poly.entity_id
_entity_poly.type
_entity_poly.pdbx_seq_one_letter_code
_entity_poly.pdbx_strand_id
1 'polypeptide(L)'
;MSDRSLILQISNHHTASCGTPPRIEERAGQYLGYFENKYGEQMIFVFDRRSGAGQLYAGDAGWETPYEVVDGVAKELILTPEEGLWLRVCWESATAGDE
;
A
#
# COMPACT_ATOMS: atom_id res chain seq x y z
N MET A 1 14.86 18.09 17.52
CA MET A 1 13.58 17.90 16.80
C MET A 1 13.94 17.33 15.45
N SER A 2 13.41 16.16 15.08
CA SER A 2 13.71 15.59 13.76
C SER A 2 13.11 16.51 12.69
N ASP A 3 13.90 16.87 11.68
CA ASP A 3 13.39 17.60 10.53
C ASP A 3 12.36 16.72 9.81
N ARG A 4 11.14 17.23 9.62
CA ARG A 4 10.06 16.56 8.88
C ARG A 4 10.07 17.08 7.45
N SER A 5 11.07 16.63 6.69
CA SER A 5 11.18 16.91 5.26
C SER A 5 10.34 15.93 4.44
N LEU A 6 9.77 16.41 3.33
CA LEU A 6 9.03 15.57 2.37
C LEU A 6 9.99 14.58 1.68
N ILE A 7 9.69 13.28 1.79
CA ILE A 7 10.50 12.23 1.14
C ILE A 7 9.91 11.85 -0.21
N LEU A 8 8.58 11.74 -0.32
CA LEU A 8 7.92 11.20 -1.51
C LEU A 8 6.58 11.90 -1.77
N GLN A 9 6.38 12.34 -3.01
CA GLN A 9 5.11 12.84 -3.55
C GLN A 9 4.90 12.22 -4.92
N ILE A 10 3.72 11.65 -5.14
CA ILE A 10 3.41 10.82 -6.29
C ILE A 10 2.19 11.39 -7.01
N SER A 11 2.24 11.45 -8.33
CA SER A 11 1.10 11.86 -9.14
C SER A 11 0.16 10.67 -9.35
N ASN A 12 -1.14 10.89 -9.26
CA ASN A 12 -2.12 9.86 -9.62
C ASN A 12 -2.22 9.74 -11.14
N HIS A 13 -2.03 8.53 -11.67
CA HIS A 13 -2.15 8.24 -13.10
C HIS A 13 -3.54 7.72 -13.49
N HIS A 14 -4.39 7.46 -12.49
CA HIS A 14 -5.73 6.93 -12.68
C HIS A 14 -6.75 8.00 -13.00
N THR A 15 -7.77 7.60 -13.75
CA THR A 15 -8.91 8.46 -14.10
C THR A 15 -9.73 8.83 -12.86
N ALA A 16 -10.51 9.92 -12.96
CA ALA A 16 -11.37 10.36 -11.86
C ALA A 16 -12.44 9.32 -11.45
N SER A 17 -12.81 8.38 -12.32
CA SER A 17 -13.75 7.31 -11.99
C SER A 17 -13.17 6.26 -11.04
N CYS A 18 -11.84 6.23 -10.86
CA CYS A 18 -11.17 5.38 -9.88
C CYS A 18 -11.24 5.96 -8.44
N GLY A 19 -11.99 7.05 -8.25
CA GLY A 19 -12.17 7.69 -6.95
C GLY A 19 -11.01 8.59 -6.54
N THR A 20 -11.01 8.98 -5.27
CA THR A 20 -10.01 9.93 -4.72
C THR A 20 -8.79 9.20 -4.18
N PRO A 21 -7.58 9.44 -4.71
CA PRO A 21 -6.35 8.83 -4.18
C PRO A 21 -6.17 9.15 -2.69
N PRO A 22 -5.72 8.17 -1.88
CA PRO A 22 -5.60 8.39 -0.44
C PRO A 22 -4.45 9.36 -0.13
N ARG A 23 -4.67 10.23 0.86
CA ARG A 23 -3.59 11.00 1.49
C ARG A 23 -3.05 10.22 2.68
N ILE A 24 -1.93 9.52 2.49
CA ILE A 24 -1.28 8.76 3.55
C ILE A 24 -0.26 9.64 4.27
N GLU A 25 -0.49 9.87 5.56
CA GLU A 25 0.47 10.53 6.44
C GLU A 25 1.19 9.46 7.27
N GLU A 26 2.53 9.55 7.36
CA GLU A 26 3.34 8.64 8.16
C GLU A 26 2.93 8.69 9.64
N ARG A 27 2.77 7.51 10.24
CA ARG A 27 2.52 7.34 11.68
C ARG A 27 3.59 6.45 12.31
N ALA A 28 3.89 6.70 13.59
CA ALA A 28 4.86 5.89 14.33
C ALA A 28 4.41 4.43 14.42
N GLY A 29 5.22 3.51 13.91
CA GLY A 29 4.90 2.07 13.84
C GLY A 29 4.18 1.65 12.57
N GLN A 30 3.96 2.55 11.61
CA GLN A 30 3.41 2.22 10.30
C GLN A 30 4.52 1.77 9.35
N TYR A 31 4.22 0.80 8.50
CA TYR A 31 5.00 0.49 7.29
C TYR A 31 4.21 0.99 6.07
N LEU A 32 4.93 1.54 5.10
CA LEU A 32 4.38 2.00 3.83
C LEU A 32 5.17 1.40 2.67
N GLY A 33 4.47 0.74 1.75
CA GLY A 33 4.99 0.31 0.46
C GLY A 33 4.27 1.04 -0.66
N TYR A 34 5.02 1.53 -1.65
CA TYR A 34 4.46 2.02 -2.91
C TYR A 34 4.90 1.09 -4.06
N PHE A 35 3.99 0.87 -5.00
CA PHE A 35 4.23 0.12 -6.22
C PHE A 35 3.74 0.89 -7.43
N GLU A 36 4.53 0.82 -8.50
CA GLU A 36 4.12 1.22 -9.84
C GLU A 36 4.71 0.23 -10.86
N ASN A 37 3.88 -0.28 -11.77
CA ASN A 37 4.36 -1.11 -12.87
C ASN A 37 4.49 -0.30 -14.18
N LYS A 38 5.00 -0.94 -15.23
CA LYS A 38 5.22 -0.30 -16.54
C LYS A 38 3.94 0.18 -17.25
N TYR A 39 2.76 -0.24 -16.76
CA TYR A 39 1.46 0.17 -17.29
C TYR A 39 0.90 1.39 -16.55
N GLY A 40 1.57 1.84 -15.49
CA GLY A 40 1.12 2.94 -14.64
C GLY A 40 0.10 2.52 -13.59
N GLU A 41 -0.10 1.21 -13.34
CA GLU A 41 -0.90 0.77 -12.21
C GLU A 41 -0.20 1.14 -10.91
N GLN A 42 -0.96 1.67 -9.95
CA GLN A 42 -0.44 2.21 -8.71
C GLN A 42 -1.09 1.52 -7.53
N MET A 43 -0.27 1.09 -6.57
CA MET A 43 -0.77 0.55 -5.31
C MET A 43 0.01 1.11 -4.13
N ILE A 44 -0.68 1.19 -2.99
CA ILE A 44 -0.11 1.61 -1.72
C ILE A 44 -0.49 0.56 -0.68
N PHE A 45 0.51 -0.10 -0.11
CA PHE A 45 0.34 -0.99 1.02
C PHE A 45 0.67 -0.25 2.31
N VAL A 46 -0.25 -0.31 3.27
CA VAL A 46 -0.12 0.28 4.60
C VAL A 46 -0.27 -0.84 5.63
N PHE A 47 0.71 -0.97 6.52
CA PHE A 47 0.60 -1.90 7.65
C PHE A 47 0.77 -1.14 8.97
N ASP A 48 -0.17 -1.31 9.87
CA ASP A 48 -0.08 -0.78 11.23
C ASP A 48 0.42 -1.88 12.18
N ARG A 49 1.70 -1.79 12.60
CA ARG A 49 2.32 -2.76 13.50
C ARG A 49 1.65 -2.82 14.88
N ARG A 50 0.91 -1.79 15.30
CA ARG A 50 0.23 -1.80 16.60
C ARG A 50 -1.00 -2.69 16.59
N SER A 51 -1.76 -2.66 15.49
CA SER A 51 -2.98 -3.44 15.32
C SER A 51 -2.77 -4.74 14.54
N GLY A 52 -1.64 -4.88 13.85
CA GLY A 52 -1.37 -6.00 12.93
C GLY A 52 -2.20 -5.91 11.64
N ALA A 53 -2.83 -4.77 11.37
CA ALA A 53 -3.74 -4.62 10.24
C ALA A 53 -3.00 -4.16 8.97
N GLY A 54 -3.17 -4.92 7.88
CA GLY A 54 -2.69 -4.58 6.55
C GLY A 54 -3.82 -4.08 5.65
N GLN A 55 -3.57 -2.99 4.92
CA GLN A 55 -4.49 -2.39 3.96
C GLN A 55 -3.78 -2.15 2.64
N LEU A 56 -4.45 -2.48 1.53
CA LEU A 56 -3.96 -2.24 0.18
C LEU A 56 -4.93 -1.30 -0.55
N TYR A 57 -4.42 -0.14 -0.94
CA TYR A 57 -5.07 0.77 -1.86
C TYR A 57 -4.58 0.44 -3.27
N ALA A 58 -5.49 0.31 -4.23
CA ALA A 58 -5.17 0.00 -5.63
C ALA A 58 -5.92 0.95 -6.56
N GLY A 59 -5.22 1.49 -7.54
CA GLY A 59 -5.75 2.53 -8.43
C GLY A 59 -6.86 2.01 -9.33
N ASP A 60 -6.58 0.95 -10.09
CA ASP A 60 -7.57 0.37 -11.02
C ASP A 60 -8.78 -0.25 -10.31
N ALA A 61 -8.61 -0.66 -9.04
CA ALA A 61 -9.67 -1.25 -8.24
C ALA A 61 -10.48 -0.22 -7.42
N GLY A 62 -10.13 1.06 -7.54
CA GLY A 62 -10.77 2.16 -6.83
C GLY A 62 -10.06 2.51 -5.53
N TRP A 63 -9.68 3.78 -5.40
CA TRP A 63 -8.89 4.28 -4.27
C TRP A 63 -9.62 4.31 -2.92
N GLU A 64 -10.95 4.43 -2.93
CA GLU A 64 -11.71 4.81 -1.74
C GLU A 64 -11.91 3.65 -0.74
N THR A 65 -11.90 2.42 -1.23
CA THR A 65 -12.11 1.22 -0.40
C THR A 65 -10.84 0.37 -0.42
N PRO A 66 -9.97 0.47 0.61
CA PRO A 66 -8.80 -0.38 0.68
C PRO A 66 -9.19 -1.84 0.94
N TYR A 67 -8.40 -2.75 0.39
CA TYR A 67 -8.51 -4.18 0.60
C TYR A 67 -7.77 -4.60 1.86
N GLU A 68 -8.38 -5.48 2.66
CA GLU A 68 -7.68 -6.12 3.77
C GLU A 68 -6.60 -7.06 3.25
N VAL A 69 -5.40 -6.95 3.82
CA VAL A 69 -4.27 -7.82 3.54
C VAL A 69 -3.99 -8.69 4.76
N VAL A 70 -3.97 -10.00 4.55
CA VAL A 70 -3.62 -10.99 5.57
C VAL A 70 -2.61 -11.96 4.97
N ASP A 71 -1.51 -12.21 5.69
CA ASP A 71 -0.43 -13.10 5.25
C ASP A 71 0.12 -12.76 3.85
N GLY A 72 0.19 -11.46 3.55
CA GLY A 72 0.65 -10.94 2.26
C GLY A 72 -0.32 -11.15 1.09
N VAL A 73 -1.60 -11.42 1.37
CA VAL A 73 -2.64 -11.64 0.37
C VAL A 73 -3.83 -10.68 0.57
N ALA A 74 -4.22 -9.98 -0.49
CA ALA A 74 -5.46 -9.19 -0.52
C ALA A 74 -6.63 -10.08 -0.96
N LYS A 75 -7.53 -10.43 -0.03
CA LYS A 75 -8.50 -11.54 -0.20
C LYS A 75 -9.54 -11.35 -1.32
N GLU A 76 -9.78 -10.12 -1.73
CA GLU A 76 -10.85 -9.77 -2.70
C GLU A 76 -10.32 -9.07 -3.95
N LEU A 77 -9.00 -9.03 -4.11
CA LEU A 77 -8.34 -8.39 -5.24
C LEU A 77 -7.52 -9.40 -6.03
N ILE A 78 -7.78 -9.48 -7.33
CA ILE A 78 -6.99 -10.28 -8.24
C ILE A 78 -5.73 -9.50 -8.59
N LEU A 79 -4.58 -9.94 -8.09
CA LEU A 79 -3.29 -9.37 -8.39
C LEU A 79 -2.59 -10.18 -9.48
N THR A 80 -1.83 -9.49 -10.32
CA THR A 80 -0.85 -10.13 -11.19
C THR A 80 0.31 -10.72 -10.36
N PRO A 81 1.13 -11.63 -10.93
CA PRO A 81 2.22 -12.24 -10.18
C PRO A 81 3.23 -11.23 -9.61
N GLU A 82 3.55 -10.17 -10.36
CA GLU A 82 4.47 -9.11 -9.93
C GLU A 82 3.92 -8.29 -8.76
N GLU A 83 2.63 -7.94 -8.82
CA GLU A 83 1.91 -7.22 -7.77
C GLU A 83 1.81 -8.05 -6.48
N GLY A 84 1.46 -9.33 -6.62
CA GLY A 84 1.39 -10.26 -5.49
C GLY A 84 2.76 -10.52 -4.84
N LEU A 85 3.82 -10.63 -5.64
CA LEU A 85 5.19 -10.76 -5.11
C LEU A 85 5.62 -9.53 -4.33
N TRP A 86 5.37 -8.33 -4.89
CA TRP A 86 5.65 -7.07 -4.19
C TRP A 86 4.90 -6.98 -2.86
N LEU A 87 3.59 -7.30 -2.86
CA LEU A 87 2.77 -7.24 -1.65
C LEU A 87 3.28 -8.21 -0.57
N ARG A 88 3.64 -9.44 -0.96
CA ARG A 88 4.20 -10.43 -0.04
C ARG A 88 5.51 -9.95 0.60
N VAL A 89 6.44 -9.41 -0.20
CA VAL A 89 7.70 -8.88 0.33
C VAL A 89 7.45 -7.70 1.27
N CYS A 90 6.48 -6.84 0.96
CA CYS A 90 6.09 -5.75 1.84
C CYS A 90 5.52 -6.25 3.17
N TRP A 91 4.65 -7.27 3.13
CA TRP A 91 4.12 -7.92 4.33
C TRP A 91 5.23 -8.49 5.19
N GLU A 92 6.10 -9.33 4.63
CA GLU A 92 7.23 -9.93 5.35
C GLU A 92 8.15 -8.84 5.95
N SER A 93 8.44 -7.78 5.20
CA SER A 93 9.23 -6.65 5.68
C SER A 93 8.55 -5.87 6.82
N ALA A 94 7.22 -5.84 6.84
CA ALA A 94 6.45 -5.16 7.86
C ALA A 94 6.37 -5.97 9.16
N THR A 95 6.39 -7.31 9.07
CA THR A 95 6.14 -8.26 10.17
C THR A 95 7.37 -9.03 10.69
N ALA A 96 8.53 -8.97 10.02
CA ALA A 96 9.75 -9.75 10.34
C ALA A 96 10.42 -9.46 11.70
N GLY A 97 9.72 -8.89 12.68
CA GLY A 97 10.20 -8.68 14.06
C GLY A 97 9.27 -9.24 15.14
N ASP A 98 8.18 -9.92 14.77
CA ASP A 98 7.17 -10.47 15.70
C ASP A 98 7.34 -12.00 15.95
N GLU A 99 8.51 -12.58 15.63
CA GLU A 99 8.90 -13.97 15.94
C GLU A 99 9.59 -14.10 17.31
#